data_AF-K0XFV1-F1
#
_entry.id   AF-K0XFV1-F1
#
_cell.length_a   1.000
_cell.length_b   1.000
_cell.length_c   1.000
_cell.angle_alpha   90.00
_cell.angle_beta   90.00
_cell.angle_gamma   90.00
#
_symmetry.space_group_name_H-M   'P 1'
#
loop_
_entity.id
_entity.type
_entity.pdbx_description
1 polymer ?
#
loop_
_entity_poly.entity_id
_entity_poly.type
_entity_poly.pdbx_seq_one_letter_code
_entity_poly.pdbx_strand_id
1 'polypeptide(L)'
;MGINDILRKIAVLLERRQDSLFSYDVSKQKKYIDKLGNPRDEIERSYFQYKCQMEFNGKSITFLLNLVSLPVAVLYWFIYGKNTQVNQVYHRKLVFFRDGKPENILPKSLKNRYHIIESNPIEGSLLNKKDKKFIRNIICRYPLSWQFILKCLIKIGRYSFAIEKYSPEAIAVCAEYSFTSSVLTAYCKQRNIKHIDVMHGEKMYYMRDAFFKFDECYIWDEYYKKLLLTMRADRSQFIVEIPASLKFDGEWIRTQKYDYTYYLGAESEEVLRKISKILKKLYEDGKQISIRPHPRYSNIDLVKKIFDFVYVEDTNYLSIEQSLFQSGAAISLYSTVLNQALCNSIPIIIDNISNPKNFYRLKELGYICLYKEHTLLSELMEKKYHRNNC
;
A
#
# COMPACT_ATOMS: atom_id res chain seq x y z
N MET A 1 14.51 -11.27 22.24
CA MET A 1 13.64 -10.66 21.20
C MET A 1 13.83 -9.15 21.26
N GLY A 2 14.24 -8.50 20.17
CA GLY A 2 14.48 -7.05 20.16
C GLY A 2 13.17 -6.25 20.22
N ILE A 3 13.22 -5.05 20.79
CA ILE A 3 12.09 -4.10 20.84
C ILE A 3 11.49 -3.88 19.44
N ASN A 4 12.34 -3.86 18.40
CA ASN A 4 11.91 -3.73 17.00
C ASN A 4 11.08 -4.93 16.49
N ASP A 5 11.35 -6.16 16.93
CA ASP A 5 10.55 -7.33 16.55
C ASP A 5 9.18 -7.34 17.24
N ILE A 6 9.13 -6.85 18.49
CA ILE A 6 7.88 -6.71 19.24
C ILE A 6 7.04 -5.59 18.61
N LEU A 7 7.64 -4.44 18.31
CA LEU A 7 6.97 -3.34 17.60
C LEU A 7 6.51 -3.76 16.20
N ARG A 8 7.29 -4.56 15.48
CA ARG A 8 6.90 -5.12 14.18
C ARG A 8 5.75 -6.11 14.32
N LYS A 9 5.77 -7.01 15.30
CA LYS A 9 4.64 -7.93 15.58
C LYS A 9 3.38 -7.18 16.00
N ILE A 10 3.51 -6.14 16.81
CA ILE A 10 2.39 -5.26 17.21
C ILE A 10 1.87 -4.48 16.00
N ALA A 11 2.74 -3.95 15.15
CA ALA A 11 2.36 -3.29 13.90
C ALA A 11 1.64 -4.24 12.96
N VAL A 12 2.11 -5.49 12.83
CA VAL A 12 1.44 -6.55 12.05
C VAL A 12 0.10 -6.95 12.69
N LEU A 13 -0.02 -6.97 14.01
CA LEU A 13 -1.28 -7.20 14.73
C LEU A 13 -2.28 -6.05 14.55
N LEU A 14 -1.79 -4.80 14.50
CA LEU A 14 -2.59 -3.60 14.21
C LEU A 14 -2.97 -3.52 12.73
N GLU A 15 -2.08 -3.93 11.82
CA GLU A 15 -2.38 -4.10 10.38
C GLU A 15 -3.35 -5.26 10.13
N ARG A 16 -3.30 -6.32 10.94
CA ARG A 16 -4.28 -7.43 10.94
C ARG A 16 -5.67 -6.98 11.35
N ARG A 17 -5.85 -5.80 11.97
CA ARG A 17 -7.15 -5.09 12.02
C ARG A 17 -7.52 -4.45 10.68
N GLN A 18 -7.08 -5.05 9.57
CA GLN A 18 -7.47 -4.78 8.19
C GLN A 18 -8.98 -4.97 7.96
N ASP A 19 -9.72 -5.49 8.95
CA ASP A 19 -11.17 -5.36 9.00
C ASP A 19 -11.65 -3.92 8.77
N SER A 20 -10.86 -2.89 9.09
CA SER A 20 -11.25 -1.48 8.84
C SER A 20 -11.66 -1.17 7.39
N LEU A 21 -11.01 -1.77 6.39
CA LEU A 21 -11.34 -1.55 4.98
C LEU A 21 -12.74 -2.08 4.63
N PHE A 22 -13.07 -3.28 5.11
CA PHE A 22 -14.34 -3.94 4.81
C PHE A 22 -15.47 -3.63 5.83
N SER A 23 -15.12 -3.19 7.03
CA SER A 23 -16.08 -2.92 8.12
C SER A 23 -16.65 -1.50 8.12
N TYR A 24 -15.92 -0.52 7.57
CA TYR A 24 -16.30 0.88 7.70
C TYR A 24 -17.08 1.41 6.49
N ASP A 25 -18.37 1.72 6.66
CA ASP A 25 -19.30 2.11 5.59
C ASP A 25 -18.76 3.21 4.63
N VAL A 26 -18.88 2.99 3.31
CA VAL A 26 -18.35 3.92 2.28
C VAL A 26 -19.12 5.24 2.29
N SER A 27 -20.44 5.21 2.51
CA SER A 27 -21.25 6.43 2.55
C SER A 27 -20.87 7.31 3.75
N LYS A 28 -20.58 6.71 4.90
CA LYS A 28 -20.05 7.42 6.08
C LYS A 28 -18.70 8.05 5.79
N GLN A 29 -17.78 7.34 5.13
CA GLN A 29 -16.48 7.89 4.74
C GLN A 29 -16.62 9.10 3.79
N LYS A 30 -17.51 9.00 2.77
CA LYS A 30 -17.82 10.12 1.86
C LYS A 30 -18.33 11.35 2.61
N LYS A 31 -19.35 11.18 3.45
CA LYS A 31 -19.92 12.25 4.28
C LYS A 31 -18.85 12.89 5.18
N TYR A 32 -17.95 12.09 5.74
CA TYR A 32 -16.87 12.60 6.58
C TYR A 32 -15.86 13.45 5.78
N ILE A 33 -15.40 12.95 4.63
CA ILE A 33 -14.50 13.69 3.73
C ILE A 33 -15.14 15.02 3.31
N ASP A 34 -16.40 15.00 2.89
CA ASP A 34 -17.09 16.21 2.42
C ASP A 34 -17.25 17.26 3.52
N LYS A 35 -17.49 16.83 4.76
CA LYS A 35 -17.57 17.73 5.93
C LYS A 35 -16.27 18.52 6.17
N LEU A 36 -15.12 17.99 5.77
CA LEU A 36 -13.83 18.66 5.98
C LEU A 36 -13.64 19.85 5.03
N GLY A 37 -14.34 19.89 3.90
CA GLY A 37 -14.24 20.97 2.92
C GLY A 37 -12.91 20.97 2.15
N ASN A 38 -12.56 22.12 1.58
CA ASN A 38 -11.33 22.29 0.82
C ASN A 38 -10.20 22.79 1.74
N PRO A 39 -9.04 22.10 1.77
CA PRO A 39 -7.90 22.54 2.56
C PRO A 39 -7.25 23.78 1.93
N ARG A 40 -6.81 24.71 2.76
CA ARG A 40 -6.16 25.97 2.36
C ARG A 40 -4.77 25.76 1.78
N ASP A 41 -4.03 24.79 2.30
CA ASP A 41 -2.67 24.47 1.87
C ASP A 41 -2.29 23.02 2.20
N GLU A 42 -1.06 22.63 1.85
CA GLU A 42 -0.49 21.31 2.09
C GLU A 42 -0.44 20.91 3.58
N ILE A 43 -0.26 21.86 4.50
CA ILE A 43 -0.26 21.57 5.94
C ILE A 43 -1.68 21.17 6.37
N GLU A 44 -2.69 21.91 5.92
CA GLU A 44 -4.09 21.57 6.22
C GLU A 44 -4.56 20.30 5.50
N ARG A 45 -4.11 20.04 4.26
CA ARG A 45 -4.33 18.75 3.57
C ARG A 45 -3.89 17.58 4.44
N SER A 46 -2.67 17.66 4.97
CA SER A 46 -2.12 16.67 5.89
C SER A 46 -2.93 16.55 7.17
N TYR A 47 -3.40 17.66 7.73
CA TYR A 47 -4.25 17.63 8.92
C TYR A 47 -5.63 17.01 8.65
N PHE A 48 -6.22 17.25 7.48
CA PHE A 48 -7.50 16.63 7.09
C PHE A 48 -7.35 15.13 6.91
N GLN A 49 -6.29 14.68 6.26
CA GLN A 49 -5.98 13.25 6.18
C GLN A 49 -5.76 12.64 7.58
N TYR A 50 -5.10 13.35 8.50
CA TYR A 50 -4.97 12.94 9.90
C TYR A 50 -6.33 12.76 10.57
N LYS A 51 -7.26 13.71 10.39
CA LYS A 51 -8.63 13.59 10.92
C LYS A 51 -9.37 12.37 10.35
N CYS A 52 -9.27 12.11 9.05
CA CYS A 52 -9.83 10.90 8.43
C CYS A 52 -9.28 9.62 9.08
N GLN A 53 -8.00 9.57 9.42
CA GLN A 53 -7.42 8.41 10.09
C GLN A 53 -7.83 8.29 11.56
N MET A 54 -7.94 9.41 12.27
CA MET A 54 -8.39 9.42 13.66
C MET A 54 -9.87 9.05 13.80
N GLU A 55 -10.68 9.29 12.76
CA GLU A 55 -12.08 8.87 12.74
C GLU A 55 -12.23 7.36 12.88
N PHE A 56 -11.31 6.55 12.33
CA PHE A 56 -11.30 5.10 12.53
C PHE A 56 -10.98 4.69 13.97
N ASN A 57 -10.18 5.49 14.68
CA ASN A 57 -9.79 5.22 16.06
C ASN A 57 -10.87 5.65 17.07
N GLY A 58 -11.75 6.58 16.69
CA GLY A 58 -12.72 7.18 17.60
C GLY A 58 -12.08 8.17 18.60
N LYS A 59 -12.94 8.87 19.34
CA LYS A 59 -12.52 10.03 20.18
C LYS A 59 -11.60 9.63 21.34
N SER A 60 -11.90 8.54 22.04
CA SER A 60 -11.13 8.13 23.23
C SER A 60 -9.70 7.72 22.89
N ILE A 61 -9.52 6.90 21.85
CA ILE A 61 -8.18 6.50 21.39
C ILE A 61 -7.43 7.72 20.84
N THR A 62 -8.10 8.60 20.10
CA THR A 62 -7.50 9.83 19.58
C THR A 62 -7.02 10.74 20.72
N PHE A 63 -7.79 10.88 21.79
CA PHE A 63 -7.38 11.65 22.97
C PHE A 63 -6.14 11.04 23.63
N LEU A 64 -6.14 9.72 23.87
CA LEU A 64 -4.99 9.01 24.45
C LEU A 64 -3.73 9.15 23.59
N LEU A 65 -3.84 9.02 22.26
CA LEU A 65 -2.72 9.19 21.35
C LEU A 65 -2.12 10.60 21.43
N ASN A 66 -2.95 11.63 21.53
CA ASN A 66 -2.46 13.01 21.69
C ASN A 66 -1.78 13.22 23.06
N LEU A 67 -2.35 12.67 24.14
CA LEU A 67 -1.77 12.75 25.48
C LEU A 67 -0.36 12.12 25.53
N VAL A 68 -0.19 10.92 24.98
CA VAL A 68 1.09 10.21 24.96
C VAL A 68 2.08 10.85 23.97
N SER A 69 1.59 11.45 22.88
CA SER A 69 2.47 12.03 21.86
C SER A 69 3.18 13.31 22.31
N LEU A 70 2.60 14.08 23.22
CA LEU A 70 3.21 15.32 23.73
C LEU A 70 4.59 15.07 24.37
N PRO A 71 4.74 14.24 25.42
CA PRO A 71 6.05 14.03 26.04
C PRO A 71 7.07 13.43 25.07
N VAL A 72 6.63 12.55 24.16
CA VAL A 72 7.49 11.97 23.13
C VAL A 72 7.97 13.04 22.13
N ALA A 73 7.10 13.97 21.73
CA ALA A 73 7.46 15.06 20.83
C ALA A 73 8.48 16.00 21.48
N VAL A 74 8.29 16.32 22.76
CA VAL A 74 9.22 17.13 23.55
C VAL A 74 10.59 16.43 23.63
N LEU A 75 10.61 15.14 23.99
CA LEU A 75 11.85 14.36 24.04
C LEU A 75 12.57 14.34 22.69
N TYR A 76 11.84 14.05 21.61
CA TYR A 76 12.38 14.01 20.25
C TYR A 76 12.99 15.35 19.83
N TRP A 77 12.30 16.46 20.15
CA TRP A 77 12.78 17.81 19.89
C TRP A 77 14.13 18.09 20.55
N PHE A 78 14.33 17.65 21.80
CA PHE A 78 15.59 17.84 22.52
C PHE A 78 16.72 16.92 22.05
N ILE A 79 16.41 15.66 21.75
CA ILE A 79 17.42 14.68 21.28
C ILE A 79 17.98 15.11 19.92
N TYR A 80 17.09 15.38 18.95
CA TYR A 80 17.49 15.64 17.56
C TYR A 80 17.62 17.12 17.22
N GLY A 81 17.24 18.01 18.15
CA GLY A 81 17.40 19.45 18.01
C GLY A 81 18.79 19.98 18.38
N LYS A 82 19.76 19.13 18.72
CA LYS A 82 21.15 19.58 18.89
C LYS A 82 21.76 19.87 17.51
N ASN A 83 22.72 20.78 17.42
CA ASN A 83 23.41 21.12 16.16
C ASN A 83 24.30 19.95 15.73
N THR A 84 23.70 18.89 15.21
CA THR A 84 24.41 17.74 14.67
C THR A 84 24.61 17.97 13.18
N GLN A 85 25.88 18.02 12.76
CA GLN A 85 26.22 18.00 11.34
C GLN A 85 26.35 16.56 10.86
N VAL A 86 26.09 16.36 9.57
CA VAL A 86 26.32 15.06 8.93
C VAL A 86 27.79 15.00 8.50
N ASN A 87 28.55 14.03 9.00
CA ASN A 87 30.00 13.97 8.81
C ASN A 87 30.45 13.73 7.35
N GLN A 88 29.59 13.14 6.52
CA GLN A 88 29.92 12.82 5.12
C GLN A 88 28.68 12.99 4.26
N VAL A 89 28.81 13.74 3.17
CA VAL A 89 27.73 13.99 2.19
C VAL A 89 27.98 13.14 0.95
N TYR A 90 26.98 12.40 0.49
CA TYR A 90 27.03 11.61 -0.75
C TYR A 90 26.11 12.25 -1.79
N HIS A 91 26.61 12.73 -2.91
CA HIS A 91 25.71 13.28 -3.93
C HIS A 91 24.88 12.16 -4.61
N ARG A 92 23.56 12.26 -4.47
CA ARG A 92 22.56 11.38 -5.10
C ARG A 92 21.50 12.25 -5.71
N LYS A 93 21.04 11.97 -6.92
CA LYS A 93 19.99 12.77 -7.56
C LYS A 93 18.61 12.46 -6.98
N LEU A 94 18.36 11.19 -6.67
CA LEU A 94 17.12 10.71 -6.06
C LEU A 94 17.43 9.90 -4.80
N VAL A 95 16.70 10.18 -3.73
CA VAL A 95 16.64 9.28 -2.56
C VAL A 95 15.27 8.60 -2.57
N PHE A 96 15.24 7.27 -2.51
CA PHE A 96 14.00 6.50 -2.48
C PHE A 96 13.80 5.85 -1.10
N PHE A 97 12.80 6.31 -0.35
CA PHE A 97 12.38 5.63 0.87
C PHE A 97 11.47 4.46 0.53
N ARG A 98 12.08 3.28 0.41
CA ARG A 98 11.41 2.04 -0.01
C ARG A 98 10.32 1.57 0.95
N ASP A 99 10.44 1.86 2.25
CA ASP A 99 9.53 1.36 3.30
C ASP A 99 9.18 -0.16 3.14
N GLY A 100 10.20 -0.97 2.81
CA GLY A 100 10.08 -2.42 2.62
C GLY A 100 9.61 -2.88 1.24
N LYS A 101 9.46 -1.97 0.27
CA LYS A 101 9.13 -2.29 -1.13
C LYS A 101 10.34 -2.70 -1.95
N PRO A 102 10.16 -3.53 -2.99
CA PRO A 102 11.23 -3.82 -3.93
C PRO A 102 11.55 -2.58 -4.78
N GLU A 103 12.80 -2.47 -5.24
CA GLU A 103 13.25 -1.34 -6.06
C GLU A 103 12.63 -1.31 -7.46
N ASN A 104 12.12 -2.45 -7.95
CA ASN A 104 11.41 -2.54 -9.22
C ASN A 104 10.01 -1.90 -9.19
N ILE A 105 9.54 -1.39 -8.04
CA ILE A 105 8.35 -0.55 -7.97
C ILE A 105 8.59 0.84 -8.55
N LEU A 106 9.84 1.33 -8.57
CA LEU A 106 10.17 2.61 -9.19
C LEU A 106 9.94 2.53 -10.71
N PRO A 107 9.11 3.42 -11.28
CA PRO A 107 8.86 3.50 -12.72
C PRO A 107 10.15 3.72 -13.53
N LYS A 108 10.17 3.22 -14.77
CA LYS A 108 11.34 3.32 -15.65
C LYS A 108 11.63 4.77 -15.99
N SER A 109 10.61 5.60 -16.19
CA SER A 109 10.82 7.03 -16.48
C SER A 109 11.55 7.75 -15.34
N LEU A 110 11.25 7.41 -14.08
CA LEU A 110 11.96 7.96 -12.91
C LEU A 110 13.40 7.47 -12.83
N LYS A 111 13.63 6.17 -13.06
CA LYS A 111 14.98 5.60 -13.08
C LYS A 111 15.84 6.24 -14.16
N ASN A 112 15.25 6.48 -15.34
CA ASN A 112 15.93 7.13 -16.44
C ASN A 112 16.16 8.63 -16.18
N ARG A 113 15.23 9.32 -15.50
CA ARG A 113 15.38 10.73 -15.16
C ARG A 113 16.46 10.96 -14.10
N TYR A 114 16.54 10.08 -13.11
CA TYR A 114 17.45 10.19 -11.98
C TYR A 114 18.48 9.05 -12.00
N HIS A 115 19.58 9.21 -12.73
CA HIS A 115 20.58 8.15 -12.92
C HIS A 115 21.34 7.72 -11.65
N ILE A 116 21.39 8.57 -10.61
CA ILE A 116 22.12 8.29 -9.35
C ILE A 116 21.10 8.21 -8.22
N ILE A 117 20.65 6.98 -7.91
CA ILE A 117 19.59 6.70 -6.94
C ILE A 117 20.17 6.10 -5.67
N GLU A 118 19.78 6.63 -4.52
CA GLU A 118 19.94 5.95 -3.23
C GLU A 118 18.65 5.26 -2.85
N SER A 119 18.61 3.95 -3.08
CA SER A 119 17.44 3.12 -2.80
C SER A 119 17.41 2.60 -1.37
N ASN A 120 18.51 2.62 -0.62
CA ASN A 120 18.54 2.17 0.78
C ASN A 120 19.25 3.21 1.65
N PRO A 121 18.66 4.42 1.79
CA PRO A 121 19.30 5.50 2.53
C PRO A 121 19.53 5.08 3.98
N ILE A 122 20.68 5.49 4.52
CA ILE A 122 21.02 5.30 5.92
C ILE A 122 19.93 5.91 6.78
N GLU A 123 19.46 5.17 7.78
CA GLU A 123 18.49 5.69 8.73
C GLU A 123 19.12 6.75 9.62
N GLY A 124 18.43 7.86 9.79
CA GLY A 124 18.87 8.93 10.66
C GLY A 124 17.79 9.98 10.85
N SER A 125 18.03 10.90 11.78
CA SER A 125 17.19 12.06 12.01
C SER A 125 18.03 13.23 12.51
N LEU A 126 17.68 14.44 12.06
CA LEU A 126 18.23 15.69 12.56
C LEU A 126 17.19 16.80 12.46
N LEU A 127 17.29 17.83 13.31
CA LEU A 127 16.43 19.00 13.27
C LEU A 127 17.26 20.28 13.28
N ASN A 128 17.52 20.82 12.09
CA ASN A 128 18.23 22.08 11.92
C ASN A 128 17.31 23.29 12.19
N LYS A 129 17.86 24.51 12.08
CA LYS A 129 17.10 25.75 12.33
C LYS A 129 15.90 25.94 11.39
N LYS A 130 16.02 25.57 10.11
CA LYS A 130 14.93 25.66 9.11
C LYS A 130 13.80 24.69 9.47
N ASP A 131 14.16 23.46 9.87
CA ASP A 131 13.20 22.42 10.25
C ASP A 131 12.38 22.85 11.47
N LYS A 132 13.06 23.36 12.50
CA LYS A 132 12.40 23.89 13.70
C LYS A 132 11.45 25.04 13.40
N LYS A 133 11.81 25.93 12.47
CA LYS A 133 10.92 27.03 12.04
C LYS A 133 9.66 26.46 11.36
N PHE A 134 9.83 25.49 10.46
CA PHE A 134 8.70 24.84 9.78
C PHE A 134 7.78 24.10 10.75
N ILE A 135 8.34 23.34 11.69
CA ILE A 135 7.57 22.60 12.70
C ILE A 135 6.83 23.54 13.65
N ARG A 136 7.43 24.65 14.08
CA ARG A 136 6.72 25.66 14.91
C ARG A 136 5.47 26.19 14.22
N ASN A 137 5.51 26.42 12.90
CA ASN A 137 4.32 26.83 12.14
C ASN A 137 3.20 25.76 12.22
N ILE A 138 3.55 24.47 12.18
CA ILE A 138 2.58 23.36 12.35
C ILE A 138 1.98 23.39 13.77
N ILE A 139 2.83 23.54 14.80
CA ILE A 139 2.40 23.60 16.21
C ILE A 139 1.44 24.78 16.43
N CYS A 140 1.77 25.97 15.91
CA CYS A 140 0.91 27.15 16.04
C CYS A 140 -0.47 26.96 15.40
N ARG A 141 -0.56 26.20 14.30
CA ARG A 141 -1.83 25.93 13.61
C ARG A 141 -2.67 24.87 14.30
N TYR A 142 -2.06 23.88 14.94
CA TYR A 142 -2.76 22.73 15.54
C TYR A 142 -2.23 22.35 16.94
N PRO A 143 -2.24 23.28 17.93
CA PRO A 143 -1.49 23.16 19.19
C PRO A 143 -1.88 22.00 20.10
N LEU A 144 -3.05 21.38 19.89
CA LEU A 144 -3.54 20.25 20.67
C LEU A 144 -3.50 18.91 19.92
N SER A 145 -3.07 18.92 18.66
CA SER A 145 -2.99 17.71 17.82
C SER A 145 -1.59 17.09 17.90
N TRP A 146 -1.16 16.75 19.12
CA TRP A 146 0.19 16.24 19.39
C TRP A 146 0.55 14.95 18.64
N GLN A 147 -0.41 14.06 18.35
CA GLN A 147 -0.16 12.89 17.51
C GLN A 147 0.19 13.28 16.07
N PHE A 148 -0.49 14.30 15.54
CA PHE A 148 -0.19 14.85 14.22
C PHE A 148 1.17 15.53 14.22
N ILE A 149 1.43 16.40 15.20
CA ILE A 149 2.69 17.12 15.37
C ILE A 149 3.86 16.16 15.51
N LEU A 150 3.76 15.14 16.37
CA LEU A 150 4.81 14.16 16.61
C LEU A 150 5.20 13.42 15.33
N LYS A 151 4.22 12.92 14.57
CA LYS A 151 4.54 12.21 13.32
C LYS A 151 5.17 13.15 12.28
N CYS A 152 4.70 14.40 12.20
CA CYS A 152 5.32 15.42 11.35
C CYS A 152 6.77 15.68 11.76
N LEU A 153 7.02 15.89 13.06
CA LEU A 153 8.35 16.11 13.65
C LEU A 153 9.31 14.96 13.29
N ILE A 154 8.88 13.71 13.48
CA ILE A 154 9.69 12.52 13.16
C ILE A 154 10.00 12.45 11.67
N LYS A 155 8.98 12.63 10.82
CA LYS A 155 9.16 12.49 9.37
C LYS A 155 10.00 13.64 8.79
N ILE A 156 9.80 14.87 9.25
CA ILE A 156 10.63 16.02 8.86
C ILE A 156 12.07 15.78 9.29
N GLY A 157 12.32 15.26 10.50
CA GLY A 157 13.67 14.96 10.96
C GLY A 157 14.38 13.91 10.08
N ARG A 158 13.66 12.85 9.69
CA ARG A 158 14.16 11.84 8.74
C ARG A 158 14.46 12.43 7.36
N TYR A 159 13.58 13.29 6.84
CA TYR A 159 13.79 13.94 5.56
C TYR A 159 14.98 14.91 5.63
N SER A 160 15.08 15.72 6.69
CA SER A 160 16.21 16.62 6.88
C SER A 160 17.53 15.85 6.90
N PHE A 161 17.61 14.73 7.62
CA PHE A 161 18.79 13.88 7.61
C PHE A 161 19.14 13.39 6.20
N ALA A 162 18.18 12.86 5.45
CA ALA A 162 18.43 12.41 4.09
C ALA A 162 18.86 13.57 3.17
N ILE A 163 18.30 14.76 3.35
CA ILE A 163 18.65 15.94 2.56
C ILE A 163 20.10 16.35 2.83
N GLU A 164 20.49 16.49 4.10
CA GLU A 164 21.87 16.85 4.45
C GLU A 164 22.87 15.74 4.08
N LYS A 165 22.48 14.47 4.20
CA LYS A 165 23.33 13.31 3.90
C LYS A 165 23.54 13.10 2.41
N TYR A 166 22.51 13.35 1.59
CA TYR A 166 22.51 12.95 0.18
C TYR A 166 22.43 14.10 -0.83
N SER A 167 22.13 15.32 -0.37
CA SER A 167 21.90 16.50 -1.21
C SER A 167 21.05 16.22 -2.47
N PRO A 168 19.85 15.63 -2.33
CA PRO A 168 19.08 15.18 -3.48
C PRO A 168 18.32 16.28 -4.20
N GLU A 169 18.07 16.07 -5.50
CA GLU A 169 17.16 16.87 -6.31
C GLU A 169 15.70 16.45 -6.05
N ALA A 170 15.49 15.17 -5.75
CA ALA A 170 14.17 14.59 -5.50
C ALA A 170 14.19 13.52 -4.40
N ILE A 171 13.05 13.34 -3.74
CA ILE A 171 12.78 12.24 -2.81
C ILE A 171 11.55 11.47 -3.32
N ALA A 172 11.71 10.18 -3.55
CA ALA A 172 10.62 9.27 -3.88
C ALA A 172 10.15 8.49 -2.64
N VAL A 173 8.85 8.23 -2.55
CA VAL A 173 8.22 7.43 -1.50
C VAL A 173 7.06 6.59 -2.03
N CYS A 174 6.56 5.66 -1.21
CA CYS A 174 5.29 4.98 -1.42
C CYS A 174 4.38 5.26 -0.21
N ALA A 175 3.76 6.44 -0.13
CA ALA A 175 3.24 6.99 1.13
C ALA A 175 1.93 7.79 1.03
N GLU A 176 1.08 7.51 0.04
CA GLU A 176 -0.24 8.15 -0.14
C GLU A 176 -1.12 8.01 1.10
N TYR A 177 -0.99 6.89 1.81
CA TYR A 177 -1.70 6.59 3.06
C TYR A 177 -1.15 7.35 4.28
N SER A 178 0.03 7.99 4.18
CA SER A 178 0.59 8.72 5.32
C SER A 178 -0.01 10.12 5.37
N PHE A 179 -0.68 10.46 6.47
CA PHE A 179 -1.16 11.83 6.71
C PHE A 179 -0.06 12.91 6.76
N THR A 180 1.22 12.52 6.72
CA THR A 180 2.35 13.46 6.59
C THR A 180 2.76 13.74 5.14
N SER A 181 2.15 13.08 4.15
CA SER A 181 2.52 13.20 2.73
C SER A 181 2.54 14.66 2.25
N SER A 182 1.43 15.37 2.40
CA SER A 182 1.27 16.75 1.93
C SER A 182 2.19 17.74 2.66
N VAL A 183 2.29 17.65 4.00
CA VAL A 183 3.19 18.51 4.78
C VAL A 183 4.67 18.28 4.43
N LEU A 184 5.04 17.04 4.08
CA LEU A 184 6.39 16.74 3.57
C LEU A 184 6.59 17.31 2.17
N THR A 185 5.56 17.35 1.31
CA THR A 185 5.62 18.06 0.03
C THR A 185 5.90 19.55 0.22
N ALA A 186 5.20 20.22 1.15
CA ALA A 186 5.48 21.61 1.49
C ALA A 186 6.90 21.81 2.06
N TYR A 187 7.34 20.90 2.92
CA TYR A 187 8.69 20.93 3.48
C TYR A 187 9.77 20.77 2.39
N CYS A 188 9.64 19.79 1.49
CA CYS A 188 10.54 19.58 0.37
C CYS A 188 10.59 20.78 -0.58
N LYS A 189 9.44 21.40 -0.89
CA LYS A 189 9.38 22.64 -1.69
C LYS A 189 10.20 23.77 -1.09
N GLN A 190 10.12 23.99 0.24
CA GLN A 190 10.94 25.01 0.91
C GLN A 190 12.46 24.73 0.85
N ARG A 191 12.82 23.48 0.55
CA ARG A 191 14.21 23.03 0.39
C ARG A 191 14.62 22.90 -1.08
N ASN A 192 13.76 23.29 -2.03
CA ASN A 192 13.93 23.10 -3.48
C ASN A 192 14.13 21.63 -3.89
N ILE A 193 13.39 20.73 -3.24
CA ILE A 193 13.44 19.29 -3.49
C ILE A 193 12.09 18.84 -4.00
N LYS A 194 12.08 18.03 -5.05
CA LYS A 194 10.85 17.46 -5.59
C LYS A 194 10.41 16.27 -4.74
N HIS A 195 9.15 16.25 -4.33
CA HIS A 195 8.57 15.14 -3.58
C HIS A 195 7.69 14.29 -4.49
N ILE A 196 8.10 13.04 -4.71
CA ILE A 196 7.50 12.13 -5.67
C ILE A 196 6.91 10.94 -4.94
N ASP A 197 5.67 10.59 -5.25
CA ASP A 197 5.06 9.35 -4.80
C ASP A 197 5.01 8.33 -5.93
N VAL A 198 5.20 7.07 -5.57
CA VAL A 198 4.98 5.90 -6.40
C VAL A 198 3.96 5.03 -5.69
N MET A 199 2.91 4.67 -6.43
CA MET A 199 1.76 4.01 -5.85
C MET A 199 2.15 2.74 -5.07
N HIS A 200 1.80 2.69 -3.79
CA HIS A 200 2.28 1.66 -2.86
C HIS A 200 1.71 0.26 -3.13
N GLY A 201 0.49 0.20 -3.63
CA GLY A 201 -0.36 -0.99 -3.64
C GLY A 201 -1.75 -0.65 -4.17
N GLU A 202 -2.55 -1.67 -4.47
CA GLU A 202 -3.95 -1.52 -4.87
C GLU A 202 -4.69 -0.47 -4.04
N LYS A 203 -5.34 0.48 -4.72
CA LYS A 203 -6.17 1.50 -4.09
C LYS A 203 -7.65 1.18 -4.26
N MET A 204 -8.37 1.46 -3.19
CA MET A 204 -9.81 1.36 -3.04
C MET A 204 -10.29 2.63 -2.37
N TYR A 205 -11.60 2.89 -2.38
CA TYR A 205 -12.18 4.03 -1.67
C TYR A 205 -11.98 3.84 -0.18
N TYR A 206 -10.97 4.51 0.37
CA TYR A 206 -10.63 4.44 1.78
C TYR A 206 -10.12 5.79 2.27
N MET A 207 -10.87 6.45 3.15
CA MET A 207 -10.58 7.84 3.57
C MET A 207 -9.22 8.01 4.26
N ARG A 208 -8.57 6.92 4.68
CA ARG A 208 -7.17 6.94 5.11
C ARG A 208 -6.25 7.56 4.04
N ASP A 209 -6.57 7.33 2.78
CA ASP A 209 -5.79 7.71 1.60
C ASP A 209 -6.36 9.01 0.98
N ALA A 210 -7.12 9.80 1.74
CA ALA A 210 -7.71 11.06 1.28
C ALA A 210 -6.77 12.27 1.40
N PHE A 211 -7.06 13.34 0.66
CA PHE A 211 -6.42 14.67 0.72
C PHE A 211 -4.93 14.77 0.38
N PHE A 212 -4.22 13.67 0.13
CA PHE A 212 -2.77 13.69 -0.10
C PHE A 212 -2.37 14.52 -1.33
N LYS A 213 -1.12 15.00 -1.28
CA LYS A 213 -0.48 15.76 -2.35
C LYS A 213 1.02 15.52 -2.39
N PHE A 214 1.53 15.34 -3.59
CA PHE A 214 2.94 15.29 -3.98
C PHE A 214 3.18 16.28 -5.14
N ASP A 215 4.43 16.49 -5.52
CA ASP A 215 4.76 17.20 -6.77
C ASP A 215 4.44 16.32 -7.98
N GLU A 216 4.71 15.02 -7.86
CA GLU A 216 4.33 13.98 -8.83
C GLU A 216 3.86 12.73 -8.07
N CYS A 217 2.86 12.03 -8.60
CA CYS A 217 2.34 10.78 -8.06
C CYS A 217 2.15 9.80 -9.21
N TYR A 218 2.98 8.76 -9.25
CA TYR A 218 2.97 7.71 -10.24
C TYR A 218 1.95 6.65 -9.87
N ILE A 219 0.93 6.50 -10.71
CA ILE A 219 -0.18 5.56 -10.54
C ILE A 219 -0.22 4.57 -11.69
N TRP A 220 -0.81 3.40 -11.45
CA TRP A 220 -0.73 2.29 -12.39
C TRP A 220 -1.78 2.32 -13.51
N ASP A 221 -2.86 3.09 -13.34
CA ASP A 221 -3.98 3.17 -14.28
C ASP A 221 -4.78 4.48 -14.04
N GLU A 222 -5.37 5.04 -15.10
CA GLU A 222 -6.27 6.21 -15.03
C GLU A 222 -7.49 5.98 -14.11
N TYR A 223 -7.89 4.72 -13.91
CA TYR A 223 -8.91 4.35 -12.93
C TYR A 223 -8.56 4.85 -11.52
N TYR A 224 -7.31 4.66 -11.08
CA TYR A 224 -6.88 5.09 -9.76
C TYR A 224 -6.89 6.61 -9.63
N LYS A 225 -6.55 7.35 -10.69
CA LYS A 225 -6.70 8.81 -10.72
C LYS A 225 -8.13 9.21 -10.40
N LYS A 226 -9.11 8.64 -11.13
CA LYS A 226 -10.53 8.94 -10.92
C LYS A 226 -10.95 8.63 -9.48
N LEU A 227 -10.57 7.46 -8.97
CA LEU A 227 -10.85 7.04 -7.60
C LEU A 227 -10.24 7.99 -6.55
N LEU A 228 -8.96 8.31 -6.65
CA LEU A 228 -8.23 9.14 -5.69
C LEU A 228 -8.74 10.59 -5.69
N LEU A 229 -9.18 11.10 -6.84
CA LEU A 229 -9.85 12.40 -6.94
C LEU A 229 -11.16 12.46 -6.16
N THR A 230 -11.93 11.35 -6.10
CA THR A 230 -13.14 11.30 -5.25
C THR A 230 -12.81 11.41 -3.76
N MET A 231 -11.57 11.10 -3.36
CA MET A 231 -11.05 11.24 -2.00
C MET A 231 -10.23 12.53 -1.81
N ARG A 232 -10.43 13.54 -2.67
CA ARG A 232 -9.83 14.89 -2.55
C ARG A 232 -8.30 14.93 -2.70
N ALA A 233 -7.67 13.89 -3.27
CA ALA A 233 -6.28 13.99 -3.69
C ALA A 233 -6.10 15.15 -4.68
N ASP A 234 -4.95 15.81 -4.66
CA ASP A 234 -4.67 16.92 -5.59
C ASP A 234 -4.68 16.41 -7.05
N ARG A 235 -5.24 17.18 -7.98
CA ARG A 235 -5.43 16.73 -9.36
C ARG A 235 -4.22 16.93 -10.27
N SER A 236 -3.31 17.83 -9.92
CA SER A 236 -2.21 18.21 -10.82
C SER A 236 -0.99 17.27 -10.75
N GLN A 237 -1.03 16.26 -9.90
CA GLN A 237 0.15 15.43 -9.56
C GLN A 237 0.25 14.12 -10.35
N PHE A 238 -0.83 13.61 -10.94
CA PHE A 238 -0.89 12.21 -11.39
C PHE A 238 -0.18 11.95 -12.72
N ILE A 239 0.68 10.94 -12.74
CA ILE A 239 1.37 10.39 -13.92
C ILE A 239 1.03 8.90 -14.00
N VAL A 240 0.53 8.44 -15.15
CA VAL A 240 0.21 7.01 -15.33
C VAL A 240 1.42 6.28 -15.89
N GLU A 241 1.97 5.35 -15.12
CA GLU A 241 3.04 4.46 -15.56
C GLU A 241 3.00 3.15 -14.76
N ILE A 242 3.06 2.02 -15.45
CA ILE A 242 3.08 0.70 -14.83
C ILE A 242 4.55 0.31 -14.53
N PRO A 243 4.91 0.03 -13.27
CA PRO A 243 6.28 -0.34 -12.91
C PRO A 243 6.59 -1.81 -13.25
N ALA A 244 7.88 -2.14 -13.26
CA ALA A 244 8.39 -3.49 -13.51
C ALA A 244 7.95 -4.52 -12.46
N SER A 245 7.54 -4.08 -11.26
CA SER A 245 6.93 -4.93 -10.25
C SER A 245 5.52 -5.42 -10.61
N LEU A 246 4.86 -4.78 -11.59
CA LEU A 246 3.54 -5.17 -12.07
C LEU A 246 3.60 -5.78 -13.47
N LYS A 247 4.25 -5.10 -14.42
CA LYS A 247 4.47 -5.61 -15.76
C LYS A 247 5.90 -6.10 -15.86
N PHE A 248 6.07 -7.42 -15.91
CA PHE A 248 7.39 -8.01 -15.77
C PHE A 248 8.24 -7.73 -17.00
N ASP A 249 9.51 -7.39 -16.76
CA ASP A 249 10.47 -7.15 -17.81
C ASP A 249 11.01 -8.49 -18.36
N GLY A 250 11.27 -8.53 -19.67
CA GLY A 250 11.83 -9.69 -20.37
C GLY A 250 10.80 -10.54 -21.12
N GLU A 251 11.29 -11.45 -21.95
CA GLU A 251 10.47 -12.42 -22.68
C GLU A 251 10.15 -13.61 -21.76
N TRP A 252 9.12 -13.45 -20.93
CA TRP A 252 8.59 -14.55 -20.15
C TRP A 252 7.72 -15.44 -21.04
N ILE A 253 8.18 -16.68 -21.25
CA ILE A 253 7.44 -17.67 -22.03
C ILE A 253 6.37 -18.31 -21.13
N ARG A 254 5.14 -18.38 -21.64
CA ARG A 254 4.05 -19.13 -20.98
C ARG A 254 4.42 -20.61 -20.95
N THR A 255 4.67 -21.14 -19.74
CA THR A 255 5.01 -22.54 -19.49
C THR A 255 3.88 -23.26 -18.77
N GLN A 256 2.63 -22.87 -19.07
CA GLN A 256 1.43 -23.25 -18.35
C GLN A 256 1.44 -24.72 -17.89
N LYS A 257 1.47 -24.92 -16.57
CA LYS A 257 1.41 -26.23 -15.91
C LYS A 257 0.06 -26.44 -15.25
N TYR A 258 -0.53 -25.39 -14.68
CA TYR A 258 -1.79 -25.44 -13.98
C TYR A 258 -2.87 -24.76 -14.80
N ASP A 259 -4.09 -25.30 -14.77
CA ASP A 259 -5.27 -24.58 -15.27
C ASP A 259 -5.49 -23.33 -14.41
N TYR A 260 -5.36 -23.47 -13.09
CA TYR A 260 -5.64 -22.42 -12.12
C TYR A 260 -4.61 -22.39 -11.00
N THR A 261 -4.24 -21.18 -10.59
CA THR A 261 -3.51 -20.96 -9.33
C THR A 261 -4.32 -20.05 -8.44
N TYR A 262 -4.62 -20.52 -7.22
CA TYR A 262 -5.30 -19.69 -6.22
C TYR A 262 -4.26 -18.95 -5.36
N TYR A 263 -4.32 -17.61 -5.41
CA TYR A 263 -3.44 -16.73 -4.65
C TYR A 263 -4.10 -16.33 -3.34
N LEU A 264 -3.62 -16.93 -2.25
CA LEU A 264 -4.09 -16.65 -0.90
C LEU A 264 -3.52 -15.32 -0.39
N GLY A 265 -4.31 -14.63 0.41
CA GLY A 265 -3.92 -13.46 1.20
C GLY A 265 -3.85 -13.79 2.69
N ALA A 266 -4.67 -13.09 3.47
CA ALA A 266 -4.76 -13.21 4.93
C ALA A 266 -6.13 -13.77 5.38
N GLU A 267 -6.69 -14.72 4.62
CA GLU A 267 -7.98 -15.33 4.89
C GLU A 267 -8.01 -16.07 6.24
N SER A 268 -9.20 -16.11 6.88
CA SER A 268 -9.42 -16.94 8.06
C SER A 268 -9.47 -18.42 7.69
N GLU A 269 -9.23 -19.30 8.66
CA GLU A 269 -9.33 -20.76 8.44
C GLU A 269 -10.70 -21.18 7.88
N GLU A 270 -11.79 -20.55 8.33
CA GLU A 270 -13.14 -20.81 7.83
C GLU A 270 -13.24 -20.51 6.32
N VAL A 271 -12.69 -19.37 5.88
CA VAL A 271 -12.66 -18.99 4.47
C VAL A 271 -11.74 -19.94 3.68
N LEU A 272 -10.57 -20.31 4.22
CA LEU A 272 -9.68 -21.30 3.60
C LEU A 272 -10.39 -22.65 3.37
N ARG A 273 -11.20 -23.12 4.33
CA ARG A 273 -11.99 -24.35 4.18
C ARG A 273 -13.09 -24.21 3.12
N LYS A 274 -13.70 -23.04 2.97
CA LYS A 274 -14.65 -22.76 1.89
C LYS A 274 -13.97 -22.78 0.53
N ILE A 275 -12.81 -22.12 0.40
CA ILE A 275 -11.98 -22.14 -0.81
C ILE A 275 -11.60 -23.58 -1.17
N SER A 276 -11.09 -24.35 -0.20
CA SER A 276 -10.72 -25.77 -0.39
C SER A 276 -11.87 -26.61 -0.93
N LYS A 277 -13.09 -26.48 -0.39
CA LYS A 277 -14.27 -27.18 -0.92
C LYS A 277 -14.61 -26.81 -2.36
N ILE A 278 -14.45 -25.54 -2.75
CA ILE A 278 -14.71 -25.08 -4.11
C ILE A 278 -13.64 -25.65 -5.06
N LEU A 279 -12.37 -25.54 -4.70
CA LEU A 279 -11.25 -26.02 -5.53
C LEU A 279 -11.21 -27.54 -5.65
N LYS A 280 -11.65 -28.28 -4.61
CA LYS A 280 -11.77 -29.73 -4.67
C LYS A 280 -12.73 -30.19 -5.77
N LYS A 281 -13.83 -29.48 -6.00
CA LYS A 281 -14.76 -29.74 -7.12
C LYS A 281 -14.18 -29.43 -8.50
N LEU A 282 -13.16 -28.57 -8.59
CA LEU A 282 -12.46 -28.33 -9.84
C LEU A 282 -11.40 -29.43 -10.06
N TYR A 283 -10.71 -29.83 -9.00
CA TYR A 283 -9.73 -30.91 -9.00
C TYR A 283 -10.34 -32.27 -9.36
N GLU A 284 -11.47 -32.63 -8.74
CA GLU A 284 -12.22 -33.88 -9.02
C GLU A 284 -12.69 -33.97 -10.48
N ASP A 285 -12.74 -32.85 -11.19
CA ASP A 285 -13.06 -32.75 -12.61
C ASP A 285 -11.83 -32.67 -13.53
N GLY A 286 -10.67 -33.06 -13.00
CA GLY A 286 -9.43 -33.19 -13.76
C GLY A 286 -8.69 -31.87 -13.98
N LYS A 287 -9.07 -30.77 -13.30
CA LYS A 287 -8.32 -29.52 -13.39
C LYS A 287 -7.02 -29.59 -12.60
N GLN A 288 -5.93 -29.14 -13.21
CA GLN A 288 -4.65 -28.98 -12.54
C GLN A 288 -4.64 -27.67 -11.77
N ILE A 289 -4.55 -27.75 -10.45
CA ILE A 289 -4.65 -26.59 -9.56
C ILE A 289 -3.40 -26.50 -8.70
N SER A 290 -2.90 -25.29 -8.49
CA SER A 290 -1.94 -24.98 -7.44
C SER A 290 -2.47 -23.92 -6.48
N ILE A 291 -1.90 -23.90 -5.28
CA ILE A 291 -2.17 -22.92 -4.24
C ILE A 291 -0.90 -22.14 -3.95
N ARG A 292 -0.95 -20.82 -4.10
CA ARG A 292 0.15 -19.94 -3.68
C ARG A 292 -0.20 -19.26 -2.35
N PRO A 293 0.45 -19.62 -1.24
CA PRO A 293 0.28 -18.93 0.04
C PRO A 293 0.88 -17.52 0.00
N HIS A 294 0.36 -16.60 0.83
CA HIS A 294 1.01 -15.31 1.02
C HIS A 294 2.26 -15.46 1.89
N PRO A 295 3.45 -14.99 1.45
CA PRO A 295 4.73 -15.27 2.11
C PRO A 295 4.84 -14.71 3.54
N ARG A 296 3.99 -13.74 3.90
CA ARG A 296 4.00 -13.09 5.24
C ARG A 296 2.79 -13.40 6.11
N TYR A 297 1.67 -13.84 5.54
CA TYR A 297 0.38 -13.85 6.24
C TYR A 297 -0.22 -15.25 6.38
N SER A 298 0.14 -16.18 5.50
CA SER A 298 -0.38 -17.53 5.55
C SER A 298 0.38 -18.39 6.57
N ASN A 299 -0.36 -19.24 7.28
CA ASN A 299 0.22 -20.34 8.05
C ASN A 299 0.42 -21.53 7.09
N ILE A 300 1.67 -21.80 6.73
CA ILE A 300 1.98 -22.80 5.69
C ILE A 300 1.53 -24.22 6.07
N ASP A 301 1.63 -24.60 7.33
CA ASP A 301 1.25 -25.94 7.80
C ASP A 301 -0.27 -26.13 7.72
N LEU A 302 -1.01 -25.09 8.10
CA LEU A 302 -2.47 -25.08 7.96
C LEU A 302 -2.90 -25.15 6.49
N VAL A 303 -2.24 -24.37 5.61
CA VAL A 303 -2.53 -24.40 4.16
C VAL A 303 -2.27 -25.79 3.60
N LYS A 304 -1.09 -26.38 3.86
CA LYS A 304 -0.76 -27.74 3.40
C LYS A 304 -1.76 -28.79 3.90
N LYS A 305 -2.25 -28.65 5.13
CA LYS A 305 -3.28 -29.54 5.69
C LYS A 305 -4.66 -29.37 5.03
N ILE A 306 -5.06 -28.15 4.68
CA ILE A 306 -6.38 -27.86 4.09
C ILE A 306 -6.44 -28.18 2.60
N PHE A 307 -5.31 -28.07 1.90
CA PHE A 307 -5.19 -28.23 0.46
C PHE A 307 -4.29 -29.43 0.09
N ASP A 308 -4.40 -30.53 0.85
CA ASP A 308 -3.59 -31.75 0.71
C ASP A 308 -3.76 -32.48 -0.64
N PHE A 309 -4.84 -32.18 -1.37
CA PHE A 309 -5.17 -32.75 -2.67
C PHE A 309 -4.51 -32.02 -3.86
N VAL A 310 -3.84 -30.89 -3.64
CA VAL A 310 -3.20 -30.06 -4.69
C VAL A 310 -1.79 -29.63 -4.31
N TYR A 311 -1.03 -29.16 -5.29
CA TYR A 311 0.30 -28.62 -5.03
C TYR A 311 0.23 -27.26 -4.33
N VAL A 312 0.88 -27.15 -3.18
CA VAL A 312 1.08 -25.87 -2.47
C VAL A 312 2.47 -25.35 -2.80
N GLU A 313 2.54 -24.20 -3.47
CA GLU A 313 3.81 -23.59 -3.91
C GLU A 313 4.68 -23.17 -2.72
N ASP A 314 6.00 -23.38 -2.85
CA ASP A 314 6.99 -22.82 -1.92
C ASP A 314 7.49 -21.46 -2.41
N THR A 315 7.10 -20.40 -1.71
CA THR A 315 7.43 -19.01 -2.06
C THR A 315 8.91 -18.67 -1.88
N ASN A 316 9.72 -19.52 -1.25
CA ASN A 316 11.17 -19.31 -1.13
C ASN A 316 11.92 -19.71 -2.40
N TYR A 317 11.36 -20.64 -3.20
CA TYR A 317 11.99 -21.16 -4.41
C TYR A 317 11.29 -20.70 -5.68
N LEU A 318 9.97 -20.53 -5.64
CA LEU A 318 9.17 -20.21 -6.81
C LEU A 318 8.76 -18.73 -6.80
N SER A 319 9.27 -17.97 -7.77
CA SER A 319 9.01 -16.52 -7.88
C SER A 319 7.56 -16.23 -8.26
N ILE A 320 7.08 -15.00 -7.99
CA ILE A 320 5.70 -14.64 -8.37
C ILE A 320 5.50 -14.64 -9.88
N GLU A 321 6.52 -14.23 -10.62
CA GLU A 321 6.58 -14.26 -12.09
C GLU A 321 6.43 -15.69 -12.58
N GLN A 322 7.25 -16.63 -12.07
CA GLN A 322 7.16 -18.04 -12.44
C GLN A 322 5.77 -18.62 -12.13
N SER A 323 5.20 -18.31 -10.95
CA SER A 323 3.86 -18.75 -10.57
C SER A 323 2.80 -18.26 -11.56
N LEU A 324 2.84 -16.99 -11.93
CA LEU A 324 1.89 -16.41 -12.87
C LEU A 324 2.03 -17.03 -14.27
N PHE A 325 3.25 -17.16 -14.79
CA PHE A 325 3.47 -17.70 -16.15
C PHE A 325 3.21 -19.20 -16.30
N GLN A 326 3.19 -19.97 -15.20
CA GLN A 326 2.75 -21.36 -15.21
C GLN A 326 1.23 -21.54 -14.96
N SER A 327 0.48 -20.45 -14.73
CA SER A 327 -0.95 -20.48 -14.39
C SER A 327 -1.83 -20.17 -15.59
N GLY A 328 -2.80 -21.01 -15.93
CA GLY A 328 -3.81 -20.73 -16.96
C GLY A 328 -4.65 -19.50 -16.62
N ALA A 329 -5.12 -19.40 -15.38
CA ALA A 329 -5.70 -18.18 -14.82
C ALA A 329 -5.33 -18.00 -13.33
N ALA A 330 -5.25 -16.75 -12.89
CA ALA A 330 -5.00 -16.37 -11.51
C ALA A 330 -6.32 -16.17 -10.75
N ILE A 331 -6.52 -16.90 -9.64
CA ILE A 331 -7.73 -16.82 -8.83
C ILE A 331 -7.45 -16.13 -7.49
N SER A 332 -8.27 -15.15 -7.12
CA SER A 332 -8.30 -14.59 -5.77
C SER A 332 -9.58 -13.76 -5.57
N LEU A 333 -9.96 -13.48 -4.33
CA LEU A 333 -11.03 -12.50 -4.05
C LEU A 333 -10.55 -11.08 -4.39
N TYR A 334 -9.37 -10.70 -3.89
CA TYR A 334 -8.68 -9.47 -4.24
C TYR A 334 -7.19 -9.61 -3.90
N SER A 335 -6.32 -9.15 -4.80
CA SER A 335 -4.88 -9.19 -4.59
C SER A 335 -4.17 -8.29 -5.60
N THR A 336 -3.03 -7.73 -5.22
CA THR A 336 -2.12 -7.08 -6.17
C THR A 336 -1.66 -8.06 -7.26
N VAL A 337 -1.63 -9.36 -6.97
CA VAL A 337 -1.30 -10.40 -7.94
C VAL A 337 -2.31 -10.46 -9.09
N LEU A 338 -3.59 -10.15 -8.86
CA LEU A 338 -4.57 -10.07 -9.95
C LEU A 338 -4.24 -8.92 -10.90
N ASN A 339 -3.77 -7.79 -10.37
CA ASN A 339 -3.31 -6.69 -11.22
C ASN A 339 -2.00 -7.03 -11.97
N GLN A 340 -1.08 -7.77 -11.32
CA GLN A 340 0.09 -8.34 -12.01
C GLN A 340 -0.34 -9.25 -13.17
N ALA A 341 -1.30 -10.15 -12.94
CA ALA A 341 -1.83 -11.02 -13.98
C ALA A 341 -2.41 -10.22 -15.16
N LEU A 342 -3.26 -9.23 -14.89
CA LEU A 342 -3.81 -8.32 -15.91
C LEU A 342 -2.73 -7.60 -16.71
N CYS A 343 -1.71 -7.03 -16.03
CA CYS A 343 -0.61 -6.32 -16.68
C CYS A 343 0.26 -7.21 -17.59
N ASN A 344 0.22 -8.53 -17.39
CA ASN A 344 0.96 -9.52 -18.16
C ASN A 344 0.06 -10.41 -19.03
N SER A 345 -1.18 -9.99 -19.30
CA SER A 345 -2.14 -10.71 -20.16
C SER A 345 -2.46 -12.13 -19.69
N ILE A 346 -2.45 -12.36 -18.37
CA ILE A 346 -2.86 -13.62 -17.76
C ILE A 346 -4.31 -13.46 -17.30
N PRO A 347 -5.23 -14.35 -17.71
CA PRO A 347 -6.62 -14.29 -17.29
C PRO A 347 -6.76 -14.29 -15.77
N ILE A 348 -7.72 -13.52 -15.27
CA ILE A 348 -8.04 -13.48 -13.84
C ILE A 348 -9.45 -14.01 -13.57
N ILE A 349 -9.59 -14.66 -12.42
CA ILE A 349 -10.86 -15.14 -11.90
C ILE A 349 -11.06 -14.55 -10.51
N ILE A 350 -12.19 -13.88 -10.31
CA ILE A 350 -12.52 -13.25 -9.04
C ILE A 350 -13.39 -14.22 -8.23
N ASP A 351 -12.91 -14.59 -7.04
CA ASP A 351 -13.66 -15.43 -6.12
C ASP A 351 -14.81 -14.66 -5.47
N ASN A 352 -16.02 -14.83 -6.00
CA ASN A 352 -17.24 -14.28 -5.44
C ASN A 352 -18.02 -15.26 -4.55
N ILE A 353 -17.50 -16.47 -4.32
CA ILE A 353 -18.20 -17.57 -3.64
C ILE A 353 -17.71 -17.75 -2.21
N SER A 354 -16.39 -17.75 -1.96
CA SER A 354 -15.84 -18.10 -0.64
C SER A 354 -16.14 -17.06 0.44
N ASN A 355 -16.24 -15.79 0.03
CA ASN A 355 -16.63 -14.68 0.88
C ASN A 355 -17.47 -13.63 0.11
N PRO A 356 -18.76 -13.91 -0.13
CA PRO A 356 -19.64 -13.04 -0.92
C PRO A 356 -19.78 -11.65 -0.32
N LYS A 357 -19.78 -11.55 1.02
CA LYS A 357 -19.88 -10.27 1.73
C LYS A 357 -18.72 -9.34 1.35
N ASN A 358 -17.49 -9.83 1.39
CA ASN A 358 -16.34 -9.02 1.00
C ASN A 358 -16.32 -8.75 -0.51
N PHE A 359 -16.77 -9.69 -1.35
CA PHE A 359 -16.92 -9.46 -2.78
C PHE A 359 -17.84 -8.27 -3.11
N TYR A 360 -19.05 -8.23 -2.55
CA TYR A 360 -19.96 -7.09 -2.74
C TYR A 360 -19.35 -5.79 -2.22
N ARG A 361 -18.61 -5.88 -1.10
CA ARG A 361 -17.93 -4.73 -0.54
C ARG A 361 -16.81 -4.19 -1.43
N LEU A 362 -16.07 -5.04 -2.13
CA LEU A 362 -15.06 -4.62 -3.10
C LEU A 362 -15.66 -3.80 -4.25
N LYS A 363 -16.90 -4.13 -4.67
CA LYS A 363 -17.62 -3.36 -5.68
C LYS A 363 -17.90 -1.93 -5.19
N GLU A 364 -18.40 -1.80 -3.96
CA GLU A 364 -18.68 -0.50 -3.33
C GLU A 364 -17.40 0.33 -3.10
N LEU A 365 -16.31 -0.35 -2.74
CA LEU A 365 -14.99 0.23 -2.54
C LEU A 365 -14.29 0.59 -3.87
N GLY A 366 -14.83 0.19 -5.02
CA GLY A 366 -14.24 0.48 -6.31
C GLY A 366 -12.93 -0.28 -6.56
N TYR A 367 -12.89 -1.59 -6.31
CA TYR A 367 -11.75 -2.42 -6.67
C TYR A 367 -11.58 -2.57 -8.19
N ILE A 368 -10.40 -2.20 -8.73
CA ILE A 368 -10.19 -2.05 -10.19
C ILE A 368 -10.46 -3.33 -10.99
N CYS A 369 -10.12 -4.51 -10.46
CA CYS A 369 -10.21 -5.76 -11.25
C CYS A 369 -11.67 -6.10 -11.59
N LEU A 370 -12.64 -5.61 -10.82
CA LEU A 370 -14.07 -5.75 -11.13
C LEU A 370 -14.52 -4.88 -12.33
N TYR A 371 -13.67 -3.96 -12.80
CA TYR A 371 -13.92 -3.06 -13.92
C TYR A 371 -12.99 -3.33 -15.11
N LYS A 372 -12.20 -4.42 -15.06
CA LYS A 372 -11.38 -4.93 -16.14
C LYS A 372 -11.94 -6.28 -16.60
N GLU A 373 -11.41 -6.84 -17.67
CA GLU A 373 -11.81 -8.17 -18.13
C GLU A 373 -11.47 -9.23 -17.06
N HIS A 374 -12.48 -9.99 -16.65
CA HIS A 374 -12.36 -11.03 -15.64
C HIS A 374 -13.49 -12.07 -15.81
N THR A 375 -13.31 -13.25 -15.20
CA THR A 375 -14.38 -14.23 -15.01
C THR A 375 -14.73 -14.31 -13.53
N LEU A 376 -16.00 -14.54 -13.19
CA LEU A 376 -16.36 -14.84 -11.80
C LEU A 376 -16.17 -16.33 -11.50
N LEU A 377 -15.74 -16.67 -10.29
CA LEU A 377 -15.58 -18.08 -9.91
C LEU A 377 -16.91 -18.84 -10.00
N SER A 378 -18.04 -18.19 -9.67
CA SER A 378 -19.39 -18.74 -9.89
C SER A 378 -19.67 -19.09 -11.36
N GLU A 379 -19.34 -18.22 -12.30
CA GLU A 379 -19.51 -18.48 -13.74
C GLU A 379 -18.66 -19.65 -14.22
N LEU A 380 -17.42 -19.78 -13.71
CA LEU A 380 -16.57 -20.92 -13.99
C LEU A 380 -17.23 -22.23 -13.52
N MET A 381 -17.87 -22.21 -12.35
CA MET A 381 -18.60 -23.35 -11.80
C MET A 381 -19.91 -23.63 -12.57
N GLU A 382 -20.56 -22.62 -13.14
CA GLU A 382 -21.85 -22.73 -13.87
C GLU A 382 -21.71 -23.16 -15.34
N LYS A 383 -20.73 -22.63 -16.08
CA LYS A 383 -20.44 -23.04 -17.49
C LYS A 383 -20.25 -24.56 -17.64
N LYS A 384 -20.01 -25.23 -16.53
CA LYS A 384 -19.84 -26.67 -16.38
C LYS A 384 -21.17 -27.43 -16.20
N TYR A 385 -22.16 -26.88 -15.50
CA TYR A 385 -23.48 -27.52 -15.35
C TYR A 385 -24.20 -27.71 -16.70
N HIS A 386 -23.94 -26.83 -17.67
CA HIS A 386 -24.53 -26.94 -19.01
C HIS A 386 -23.75 -27.88 -19.96
N ARG A 387 -22.45 -28.13 -19.73
CA ARG A 387 -21.65 -29.07 -20.54
C ARG A 387 -21.81 -30.53 -20.13
N ASN A 388 -22.21 -30.81 -18.90
CA ASN A 388 -22.46 -32.18 -18.42
C ASN A 388 -23.92 -32.63 -18.61
N ASN A 389 -24.81 -31.73 -19.07
CA ASN A 389 -26.23 -31.96 -19.33
C ASN A 389 -26.60 -31.87 -20.82
N CYS A 390 -25.60 -31.77 -21.70
CA CYS A 390 -25.70 -32.00 -23.16
C CYS A 390 -24.76 -33.15 -23.50
#